data_AF-A0A5E4JDA5-F1
#
_entry.id   AF-A0A5E4JDA5-F1
#
_cell.length_a   1.000
_cell.length_b   1.000
_cell.length_c   1.000
_cell.angle_alpha   90.00
_cell.angle_beta   90.00
_cell.angle_gamma   90.00
#
_symmetry.space_group_name_H-M   'P 1'
#
loop_
_entity.id
_entity.type
_entity.pdbx_description
1 polymer ?
#
loop_
_entity_poly.entity_id
_entity_poly.type
_entity_poly.pdbx_seq_one_letter_code
_entity_poly.pdbx_strand_id
1 'polypeptide(L)'
;MQKAQAALEYLMVFGWAVLIIIVVGAALYALGVFNPSYDIGRQTEFTLQTREIGTLDHRMCSEGFWQISIISRGPAKNITRININGVDFFYNTYLSPSLPLYLSGNNSALRGAFGSEYNYRINITYIQLDSGIPHNIMGSFRGYYDSCEYTLTHYLTFSPLPLTGGNYVNTTLISSSVLLQNGRKTGYFESAVFDVGSDTSYESMNWSEDLPYGEELPNNNFAEAAQNGTDMAGNKLLFHLNDNVIGSGKTITDYSYYDNDGLTFGNLDCTLGGLFNEACYFDGASYINITKQSNQVLNTNTFTLSLWFKTDYNHPAYGASTEGRMLNFHKDSIQGSAAALYVEQDKIGVVYNNGTNRLFITHNEQYYDNKWHHLALTYSGITYRLYYDGQLVEEVNDSFGGFGAYSPKIGSWDGVSRFYKGYIDEVAVYSRTLSSNELIKQYLRGALHLNIAVRACDSSSCLGVPWSSTFENNINTNINLVSGRYFQYKFYYTTENAGYTPILYSVGLNYWKS
;
A
#
# COMPACT_ATOMS: atom_id res chain seq x y z
N MET A 1 -79.23 -50.43 10.88
CA MET A 1 -79.12 -49.07 11.49
C MET A 1 -78.14 -49.00 12.67
N GLN A 2 -77.97 -50.04 13.49
CA GLN A 2 -77.05 -49.99 14.66
C GLN A 2 -75.56 -49.71 14.34
N LYS A 3 -75.03 -50.15 13.19
CA LYS A 3 -73.62 -49.88 12.82
C LYS A 3 -73.34 -48.41 12.48
N ALA A 4 -74.33 -47.68 11.96
CA ALA A 4 -74.18 -46.27 11.63
C ALA A 4 -74.21 -45.38 12.88
N GLN A 5 -74.99 -45.77 13.89
CA GLN A 5 -75.11 -45.03 15.15
C GLN A 5 -73.84 -45.15 16.00
N ALA A 6 -73.22 -46.34 16.06
CA ALA A 6 -71.94 -46.53 16.73
C ALA A 6 -70.78 -45.75 16.08
N ALA A 7 -70.77 -45.64 14.75
CA ALA A 7 -69.78 -44.84 14.04
C ALA A 7 -69.93 -43.33 14.33
N LEU A 8 -71.17 -42.86 14.48
CA LEU A 8 -71.48 -41.46 14.77
C LEU A 8 -71.14 -41.07 16.22
N GLU A 9 -71.35 -41.99 17.18
CA GLU A 9 -70.87 -41.84 18.56
C GLU A 9 -69.34 -41.80 18.63
N TYR A 10 -68.65 -42.65 17.88
CA TYR A 10 -67.18 -42.63 17.83
C TYR A 10 -66.65 -41.30 17.26
N LEU A 11 -67.33 -40.75 16.25
CA LEU A 11 -66.95 -39.48 15.62
C LEU A 11 -67.25 -38.27 16.54
N MET A 12 -68.28 -38.32 17.39
CA MET A 12 -68.53 -37.27 18.39
C MET A 12 -67.55 -37.35 19.56
N VAL A 13 -67.16 -38.54 20.01
CA VAL A 13 -66.26 -38.72 21.17
C VAL A 13 -64.79 -38.55 20.81
N PHE A 14 -64.37 -38.90 19.58
CA PHE A 14 -62.97 -38.83 19.15
C PHE A 14 -62.71 -37.87 17.99
N GLY A 15 -63.74 -37.26 17.39
CA GLY A 15 -63.58 -36.32 16.27
C GLY A 15 -62.73 -35.11 16.62
N TRP A 16 -62.84 -34.60 17.83
CA TRP A 16 -61.96 -33.53 18.34
C TRP A 16 -60.48 -33.92 18.43
N ALA A 17 -60.16 -35.19 18.73
CA ALA A 17 -58.79 -35.68 18.84
C ALA A 17 -58.16 -35.82 17.45
N VAL A 18 -58.95 -36.26 16.46
CA VAL A 18 -58.52 -36.29 15.06
C VAL A 18 -58.28 -34.86 14.54
N LEU A 19 -59.14 -33.90 14.89
CA LEU A 19 -58.95 -32.49 14.53
C LEU A 19 -57.66 -31.92 15.12
N ILE A 20 -57.37 -32.22 16.39
CA ILE A 20 -56.11 -31.79 17.05
C ILE A 20 -54.90 -32.39 16.34
N ILE A 21 -54.93 -33.69 15.99
CA ILE A 21 -53.82 -34.34 15.28
C ILE A 21 -53.58 -33.68 13.91
N ILE A 22 -54.65 -33.33 13.18
CA ILE A 22 -54.54 -32.65 11.88
C ILE A 22 -53.96 -31.24 12.05
N VAL A 23 -54.42 -30.47 13.05
CA VAL A 23 -53.91 -29.11 13.32
C VAL A 23 -52.45 -29.14 13.76
N VAL A 24 -52.07 -30.07 14.64
CA VAL A 24 -50.67 -30.26 15.04
C VAL A 24 -49.82 -30.70 13.86
N GLY A 25 -50.30 -31.61 13.03
CA GLY A 25 -49.61 -32.03 11.81
C GLY A 25 -49.39 -30.88 10.83
N ALA A 26 -50.40 -30.03 10.61
CA ALA A 26 -50.29 -28.84 9.76
C ALA A 26 -49.34 -27.79 10.35
N ALA A 27 -49.35 -27.59 11.68
CA ALA A 27 -48.43 -26.70 12.37
C ALA A 27 -46.98 -27.19 12.28
N LEU A 28 -46.74 -28.49 12.49
CA LEU A 28 -45.42 -29.10 12.35
C LEU A 28 -44.92 -29.06 10.90
N TYR A 29 -45.81 -29.22 9.92
CA TYR A 29 -45.48 -29.05 8.50
C TYR A 29 -45.12 -27.58 8.18
N ALA A 30 -45.91 -26.61 8.65
CA ALA A 30 -45.62 -25.18 8.48
C ALA A 30 -44.34 -24.73 9.21
N LEU A 31 -43.99 -25.38 10.32
CA LEU A 31 -42.73 -25.19 11.03
C LEU A 31 -41.55 -25.96 10.40
N GLY A 32 -41.76 -26.63 9.26
CA GLY A 32 -40.69 -27.32 8.52
C GLY A 32 -40.23 -28.65 9.14
N VAL A 33 -40.88 -29.15 10.19
CA VAL A 33 -40.50 -30.39 10.90
C VAL A 33 -40.62 -31.63 10.00
N PHE A 34 -41.53 -31.59 9.02
CA PHE A 34 -41.72 -32.65 8.03
C PHE A 34 -41.20 -32.30 6.64
N ASN A 35 -40.27 -31.34 6.53
CA ASN A 35 -39.64 -31.00 5.26
C ASN A 35 -38.36 -31.85 5.08
N PRO A 36 -38.36 -32.91 4.26
CA PRO A 36 -37.13 -33.64 3.94
C PRO A 36 -36.36 -32.84 2.88
N SER A 37 -35.78 -31.72 3.29
CA SER A 37 -34.79 -30.99 2.49
C SER A 37 -33.57 -30.55 3.31
N TYR A 38 -33.41 -31.08 4.51
CA TYR A 38 -32.14 -31.05 5.22
C TYR A 38 -31.54 -32.44 5.23
N ASP A 39 -30.50 -32.61 4.42
CA ASP A 39 -29.59 -33.74 4.47
C ASP A 39 -28.88 -33.72 5.84
N ILE A 40 -29.49 -34.36 6.84
CA ILE A 40 -28.81 -34.74 8.09
C ILE A 40 -27.89 -35.92 7.76
N GLY A 41 -26.77 -35.62 7.09
CA GLY A 41 -25.96 -36.69 6.49
C GLY A 41 -24.49 -36.42 6.18
N ARG A 42 -23.96 -35.18 6.22
CA ARG A 42 -22.51 -34.92 6.03
C ARG A 42 -22.11 -33.60 6.71
N GLN A 43 -21.51 -33.64 7.90
CA GLN A 43 -20.96 -32.41 8.51
C GLN A 43 -19.55 -32.15 8.00
N THR A 44 -19.33 -30.94 7.49
CA THR A 44 -18.01 -30.41 7.17
C THR A 44 -17.55 -29.52 8.32
N GLU A 45 -16.30 -29.67 8.75
CA GLU A 45 -15.70 -28.84 9.80
C GLU A 45 -14.43 -28.21 9.26
N PHE A 46 -14.24 -26.90 9.47
CA PHE A 46 -12.98 -26.21 9.19
C PHE A 46 -12.59 -25.34 10.38
N THR A 47 -11.51 -25.75 11.05
CA THR A 47 -11.04 -25.14 12.28
C THR A 47 -9.58 -24.74 12.16
N LEU A 48 -9.25 -23.56 12.68
CA LEU A 48 -7.89 -23.09 12.84
C LEU A 48 -7.63 -22.83 14.33
N GLN A 49 -6.40 -23.00 14.78
CA GLN A 49 -5.98 -22.75 16.17
C GLN A 49 -5.78 -21.25 16.47
N THR A 50 -6.52 -20.38 15.79
CA THR A 50 -6.50 -18.92 16.00
C THR A 50 -7.90 -18.34 15.85
N ARG A 51 -8.08 -17.12 16.35
CA ARG A 51 -9.25 -16.28 16.06
C ARG A 51 -8.95 -15.16 15.06
N GLU A 52 -7.70 -15.04 14.60
CA GLU A 52 -7.26 -13.96 13.70
C GLU A 52 -7.57 -14.21 12.23
N ILE A 53 -7.75 -15.47 11.86
CA ILE A 53 -8.23 -15.90 10.54
C ILE A 53 -9.56 -16.62 10.75
N GLY A 54 -10.61 -16.08 10.15
CA GLY A 54 -11.91 -16.73 10.10
C GLY A 54 -11.94 -17.79 9.00
N THR A 55 -12.41 -18.99 9.34
CA THR A 55 -12.75 -20.03 8.38
C THR A 55 -14.20 -19.83 7.93
N LEU A 56 -14.43 -19.83 6.62
CA LEU A 56 -15.76 -19.61 6.06
C LEU A 56 -16.30 -20.88 5.42
N ASP A 57 -15.52 -21.50 4.54
CA ASP A 57 -15.94 -22.69 3.80
C ASP A 57 -14.73 -23.50 3.33
N HIS A 58 -14.96 -24.78 3.03
CA HIS A 58 -13.96 -25.63 2.39
C HIS A 58 -14.60 -26.74 1.58
N ARG A 59 -13.85 -27.22 0.59
CA ARG A 59 -14.25 -28.34 -0.27
C ARG A 59 -13.05 -29.18 -0.67
N MET A 60 -13.28 -30.47 -0.85
CA MET A 60 -12.30 -31.42 -1.42
C MET A 60 -12.98 -32.31 -2.46
N CYS A 61 -12.38 -32.40 -3.64
CA CYS A 61 -12.82 -33.26 -4.73
C CYS A 61 -12.09 -34.60 -4.68
N SER A 62 -12.75 -35.68 -5.10
CA SER A 62 -12.16 -37.03 -5.21
C SER A 62 -10.84 -37.07 -6.01
N GLU A 63 -10.67 -36.13 -6.95
CA GLU A 63 -9.48 -36.00 -7.81
C GLU A 63 -8.27 -35.30 -7.15
N GLY A 64 -8.41 -34.82 -5.92
CA GLY A 64 -7.34 -34.17 -5.13
C GLY A 64 -7.33 -32.64 -5.22
N PHE A 65 -8.32 -32.05 -5.88
CA PHE A 65 -8.55 -30.62 -5.87
C PHE A 65 -9.20 -30.17 -4.55
N TRP A 66 -8.71 -29.07 -4.00
CA TRP A 66 -9.21 -28.51 -2.76
C TRP A 66 -9.46 -27.01 -2.90
N GLN A 67 -10.40 -26.51 -2.12
CA GLN A 67 -10.69 -25.08 -1.98
C GLN A 67 -10.95 -24.75 -0.52
N ILE A 68 -10.50 -23.59 -0.10
CA ILE A 68 -10.88 -22.99 1.18
C ILE A 68 -11.24 -21.52 0.97
N SER A 69 -12.14 -21.03 1.81
CA SER A 69 -12.47 -19.62 1.95
C SER A 69 -12.14 -19.16 3.37
N ILE A 70 -11.33 -18.11 3.46
CA ILE A 70 -10.85 -17.55 4.72
C ILE A 70 -10.97 -16.03 4.70
N ILE A 71 -11.04 -15.40 5.88
CA ILE A 71 -11.09 -13.94 6.02
C ILE A 71 -10.20 -13.47 7.17
N SER A 72 -9.57 -12.31 7.07
CA SER A 72 -8.85 -11.74 8.22
C SER A 72 -9.85 -11.20 9.23
N ARG A 73 -9.63 -11.47 10.51
CA ARG A 73 -10.37 -10.84 11.63
C ARG A 73 -9.56 -9.73 12.32
N GLY A 74 -8.49 -9.28 11.67
CA GLY A 74 -7.60 -8.22 12.14
C GLY A 74 -6.87 -7.57 10.97
N PRO A 75 -5.64 -7.04 11.17
CA PRO A 75 -4.86 -6.44 10.10
C PRO A 75 -4.63 -7.37 8.92
N ALA A 76 -4.33 -6.79 7.76
CA ALA A 76 -4.08 -7.53 6.55
C ALA A 76 -2.84 -8.43 6.72
N LYS A 77 -2.91 -9.63 6.14
CA LYS A 77 -1.89 -10.67 6.23
C LYS A 77 -1.49 -11.09 4.83
N ASN A 78 -0.23 -11.43 4.62
CA ASN A 78 0.22 -12.01 3.37
C ASN A 78 0.36 -13.53 3.53
N ILE A 79 -0.49 -14.30 2.86
CA ILE A 79 -0.43 -15.77 2.89
C ILE A 79 0.70 -16.22 1.98
N THR A 80 1.69 -16.91 2.55
CA THR A 80 2.90 -17.33 1.83
C THR A 80 2.92 -18.83 1.53
N ARG A 81 2.25 -19.63 2.37
CA ARG A 81 2.20 -21.10 2.21
C ARG A 81 0.97 -21.70 2.85
N ILE A 82 0.42 -22.72 2.21
CA ILE A 82 -0.54 -23.66 2.78
C ILE A 82 0.02 -25.07 2.65
N ASN A 83 0.17 -25.77 3.77
CA ASN A 83 0.44 -27.20 3.79
C ASN A 83 -0.84 -27.97 4.09
N ILE A 84 -1.22 -28.93 3.26
CA ILE A 84 -2.35 -29.83 3.51
C ILE A 84 -1.83 -31.25 3.55
N ASN A 85 -1.93 -31.89 4.72
CA ASN A 85 -1.53 -33.27 4.92
C ASN A 85 -0.11 -33.60 4.38
N GLY A 86 0.84 -32.66 4.53
CA GLY A 86 2.21 -32.83 4.06
C GLY A 86 2.49 -32.31 2.64
N VAL A 87 1.48 -31.84 1.90
CA VAL A 87 1.64 -31.24 0.57
C VAL A 87 1.70 -29.72 0.67
N ASP A 88 2.71 -29.10 0.04
CA ASP A 88 2.92 -27.65 0.05
C ASP A 88 2.36 -26.93 -1.18
N PHE A 89 1.67 -25.83 -0.91
CA PHE A 89 1.20 -24.85 -1.89
C PHE A 89 1.72 -23.47 -1.47
N PHE A 90 2.38 -22.77 -2.39
CA PHE A 90 2.98 -21.45 -2.11
C PHE A 90 2.14 -20.35 -2.73
N TYR A 91 1.96 -19.26 -1.99
CA TYR A 91 1.19 -18.10 -2.39
C TYR A 91 1.97 -16.83 -2.07
N ASN A 92 1.50 -15.70 -2.59
CA ASN A 92 1.90 -14.38 -2.15
C ASN A 92 0.69 -13.45 -2.34
N THR A 93 -0.30 -13.59 -1.46
CA THR A 93 -1.61 -12.95 -1.61
C THR A 93 -2.15 -12.40 -0.29
N TYR A 94 -2.90 -11.31 -0.39
CA TYR A 94 -3.37 -10.55 0.76
C TYR A 94 -4.72 -11.06 1.27
N LEU A 95 -4.72 -11.45 2.54
CA LEU A 95 -5.91 -11.70 3.32
C LEU A 95 -6.31 -10.41 4.04
N SER A 96 -7.39 -9.78 3.59
CA SER A 96 -7.94 -8.55 4.17
C SER A 96 -9.15 -8.83 5.07
N PRO A 97 -9.58 -7.86 5.91
CA PRO A 97 -10.80 -7.98 6.69
C PRO A 97 -12.07 -7.61 5.91
N SER A 98 -11.97 -7.02 4.71
CA SER A 98 -13.11 -6.51 3.95
C SER A 98 -13.72 -7.53 2.99
N LEU A 99 -12.93 -8.51 2.51
CA LEU A 99 -13.40 -9.53 1.57
C LEU A 99 -12.81 -10.92 1.89
N PRO A 100 -13.61 -12.00 1.78
CA PRO A 100 -13.08 -13.37 1.79
C PRO A 100 -12.03 -13.60 0.72
N LEU A 101 -10.94 -14.27 1.09
CA LEU A 101 -9.92 -14.78 0.19
C LEU A 101 -10.21 -16.26 -0.11
N TYR A 102 -10.26 -16.58 -1.40
CA TYR A 102 -10.43 -17.93 -1.90
C TYR A 102 -9.08 -18.51 -2.30
N LEU A 103 -8.72 -19.65 -1.73
CA LEU A 103 -7.47 -20.35 -2.05
C LEU A 103 -7.80 -21.75 -2.53
N SER A 104 -7.03 -22.21 -3.50
CA SER A 104 -7.25 -23.51 -4.13
C SER A 104 -5.93 -24.13 -4.57
N GLY A 105 -5.95 -25.45 -4.75
CA GLY A 105 -4.83 -26.20 -5.28
C GLY A 105 -5.25 -27.61 -5.67
N ASN A 106 -4.36 -28.32 -6.35
CA ASN A 106 -4.57 -29.71 -6.73
C ASN A 106 -3.30 -30.51 -6.46
N ASN A 107 -3.44 -31.68 -5.85
CA ASN A 107 -2.33 -32.63 -5.76
C ASN A 107 -2.84 -34.06 -5.73
N SER A 108 -2.18 -34.95 -6.49
CA SER A 108 -2.53 -36.36 -6.55
C SER A 108 -2.47 -37.08 -5.20
N ALA A 109 -1.67 -36.59 -4.25
CA ALA A 109 -1.56 -37.13 -2.90
C ALA A 109 -2.80 -36.84 -2.02
N LEU A 110 -3.67 -35.93 -2.45
CA LEU A 110 -4.91 -35.56 -1.76
C LEU A 110 -6.16 -36.23 -2.38
N ARG A 111 -5.97 -37.25 -3.24
CA ARG A 111 -7.06 -37.98 -3.88
C ARG A 111 -7.78 -38.89 -2.89
N GLY A 112 -9.08 -39.09 -3.11
CA GLY A 112 -9.91 -40.00 -2.33
C GLY A 112 -11.10 -40.55 -3.11
N ALA A 113 -11.75 -41.58 -2.55
CA ALA A 113 -12.93 -42.14 -3.18
C ALA A 113 -14.11 -41.17 -3.03
N PHE A 114 -14.91 -41.00 -4.07
CA PHE A 114 -16.13 -40.18 -3.97
C PHE A 114 -17.01 -40.64 -2.80
N GLY A 115 -17.45 -39.68 -1.99
CA GLY A 115 -18.25 -39.90 -0.80
C GLY A 115 -17.49 -40.46 0.40
N SER A 116 -16.18 -40.75 0.29
CA SER A 116 -15.39 -41.13 1.46
C SER A 116 -15.05 -39.90 2.29
N GLU A 117 -14.85 -40.10 3.58
CA GLU A 117 -14.46 -39.04 4.50
C GLU A 117 -12.96 -38.70 4.35
N TYR A 118 -12.63 -37.43 4.48
CA TYR A 118 -11.26 -36.96 4.72
C TYR A 118 -11.18 -36.20 6.04
N ASN A 119 -10.02 -36.27 6.68
CA ASN A 119 -9.67 -35.45 7.83
C ASN A 119 -8.21 -35.02 7.66
N TYR A 120 -8.01 -33.78 7.22
CA TYR A 120 -6.68 -33.27 6.91
C TYR A 120 -6.24 -32.18 7.86
N ARG A 121 -4.96 -32.24 8.21
CA ARG A 121 -4.27 -31.14 8.87
C ARG A 121 -3.92 -30.08 7.83
N ILE A 122 -4.19 -28.84 8.19
CA ILE A 122 -3.78 -27.67 7.41
C ILE A 122 -2.80 -26.84 8.22
N ASN A 123 -1.77 -26.32 7.57
CA ASN A 123 -0.85 -25.36 8.16
C ASN A 123 -0.74 -24.14 7.26
N ILE A 124 -1.14 -22.97 7.75
CA ILE A 124 -1.12 -21.72 7.00
C ILE A 124 0.03 -20.87 7.53
N THR A 125 1.02 -20.64 6.68
CA THR A 125 2.11 -19.69 6.94
C THR A 125 1.76 -18.35 6.31
N TYR A 126 1.90 -17.29 7.09
CA TYR A 126 1.63 -15.93 6.63
C TYR A 126 2.58 -14.93 7.28
N ILE A 127 2.71 -13.76 6.68
CA ILE A 127 3.44 -12.63 7.25
C ILE A 127 2.42 -11.59 7.67
N GLN A 128 2.51 -11.12 8.92
CA GLN A 128 1.69 -10.01 9.36
C GLN A 128 2.27 -8.72 8.77
N LEU A 129 1.47 -7.98 8.00
CA LEU A 129 1.99 -6.86 7.22
C LEU A 129 2.50 -5.72 8.08
N ASP A 130 1.83 -5.45 9.21
CA ASP A 130 2.21 -4.36 10.10
C ASP A 130 3.55 -4.60 10.81
N SER A 131 3.95 -5.86 11.00
CA SER A 131 5.15 -6.23 11.76
C SER A 131 6.24 -6.89 10.93
N GLY A 132 5.92 -7.41 9.75
CA GLY A 132 6.81 -8.22 8.92
C GLY A 132 7.15 -9.59 9.50
N ILE A 133 6.55 -9.99 10.63
CA ILE A 133 6.87 -11.25 11.32
C ILE A 133 6.13 -12.42 10.64
N PRO A 134 6.82 -13.52 10.32
CA PRO A 134 6.18 -14.73 9.83
C PRO A 134 5.51 -15.50 10.97
N HIS A 135 4.29 -15.94 10.74
CA HIS A 135 3.48 -16.73 11.65
C HIS A 135 3.05 -18.03 10.97
N ASN A 136 2.71 -19.03 11.78
CA ASN A 136 2.23 -20.32 11.31
C ASN A 136 1.02 -20.75 12.13
N ILE A 137 -0.09 -21.05 11.46
CA ILE A 137 -1.33 -21.49 12.09
C ILE A 137 -1.62 -22.91 11.66
N MET A 138 -1.73 -23.79 12.63
CA MET A 138 -2.23 -25.13 12.42
C MET A 138 -3.76 -25.15 12.55
N GLY A 139 -4.36 -26.09 11.84
CA GLY A 139 -5.76 -26.40 11.93
C GLY A 139 -6.08 -27.73 11.30
N SER A 140 -7.36 -27.98 11.12
CA SER A 140 -7.85 -29.14 10.40
C SER A 140 -9.14 -28.82 9.69
N PHE A 141 -9.34 -29.48 8.56
CA PHE A 141 -10.64 -29.53 7.93
C PHE A 141 -11.02 -30.97 7.59
N ARG A 142 -12.29 -31.29 7.88
CA ARG A 142 -12.90 -32.61 7.75
C ARG A 142 -14.15 -32.47 6.90
N GLY A 143 -14.41 -33.47 6.08
CA GLY A 143 -15.59 -33.50 5.23
C GLY A 143 -15.60 -34.77 4.39
N TYR A 144 -16.34 -34.73 3.29
CA TYR A 144 -16.46 -35.86 2.38
C TYR A 144 -15.98 -35.45 0.99
N TYR A 145 -15.31 -36.36 0.31
CA TYR A 145 -14.92 -36.15 -1.07
C TYR A 145 -16.17 -35.99 -1.94
N ASP A 146 -16.32 -34.81 -2.53
CA ASP A 146 -17.44 -34.54 -3.43
C ASP A 146 -17.11 -34.93 -4.86
N SER A 147 -18.16 -35.24 -5.61
CA SER A 147 -18.11 -35.35 -7.05
C SER A 147 -18.13 -33.92 -7.53
N CYS A 148 -16.99 -33.47 -8.00
CA CYS A 148 -16.92 -32.21 -8.67
C CYS A 148 -17.43 -32.45 -10.10
N GLU A 149 -18.75 -32.61 -10.25
CA GLU A 149 -19.42 -32.33 -11.52
C GLU A 149 -19.27 -30.82 -11.70
N TYR A 150 -18.16 -30.43 -12.31
CA TYR A 150 -17.97 -29.32 -13.22
C TYR A 150 -16.47 -29.24 -13.49
N THR A 151 -16.15 -29.23 -14.78
CA THR A 151 -14.93 -28.68 -15.37
C THR A 151 -14.58 -27.32 -14.75
N LEU A 152 -13.82 -27.31 -13.67
CA LEU A 152 -12.87 -26.23 -13.41
C LEU A 152 -11.54 -26.69 -13.96
N THR A 153 -11.44 -26.69 -15.29
CA THR A 153 -10.22 -26.91 -16.04
C THR A 153 -9.29 -25.70 -15.89
N HIS A 154 -9.20 -25.02 -14.73
CA HIS A 154 -8.38 -23.82 -14.49
C HIS A 154 -8.15 -23.61 -12.96
N TYR A 155 -6.90 -23.66 -12.47
CA TYR A 155 -6.50 -23.30 -11.09
C TYR A 155 -5.41 -22.22 -11.09
N LEU A 156 -5.43 -21.31 -10.11
CA LEU A 156 -4.44 -20.25 -9.99
C LEU A 156 -3.07 -20.82 -9.60
N THR A 157 -2.06 -20.53 -10.41
CA THR A 157 -0.68 -21.00 -10.26
C THR A 157 0.25 -19.82 -10.07
N PHE A 158 1.10 -19.89 -9.04
CA PHE A 158 2.22 -18.97 -8.85
C PHE A 158 3.50 -19.52 -9.50
N SER A 159 4.27 -18.68 -10.18
CA SER A 159 5.60 -19.05 -10.68
C SER A 159 6.59 -17.90 -10.49
N PRO A 160 7.75 -18.13 -9.84
CA PRO A 160 8.84 -17.17 -9.84
C PRO A 160 9.44 -17.08 -11.23
N LEU A 161 9.67 -15.86 -11.71
CA LEU A 161 10.25 -15.63 -13.03
C LEU A 161 11.74 -15.30 -12.93
N PRO A 162 12.58 -15.88 -13.80
CA PRO A 162 14.02 -15.65 -13.76
C PRO A 162 14.37 -14.22 -14.18
N LEU A 163 15.36 -13.64 -13.51
CA LEU A 163 16.03 -12.40 -13.92
C LEU A 163 17.21 -12.64 -14.87
N THR A 164 17.51 -13.90 -15.23
CA THR A 164 18.59 -14.33 -16.12
C THR A 164 18.07 -14.61 -17.53
N GLY A 165 18.98 -14.59 -18.52
CA GLY A 165 18.66 -14.96 -19.91
C GLY A 165 17.81 -13.95 -20.67
N GLY A 166 17.56 -12.78 -20.09
CA GLY A 166 16.90 -11.66 -20.74
C GLY A 166 17.87 -10.72 -21.49
N ASN A 167 17.32 -9.61 -21.98
CA ASN A 167 18.05 -8.54 -22.64
C ASN A 167 18.21 -7.35 -21.68
N TYR A 168 19.45 -6.89 -21.50
CA TYR A 168 19.81 -5.80 -20.59
C TYR A 168 20.27 -4.59 -21.40
N VAL A 169 19.57 -3.47 -21.28
CA VAL A 169 19.95 -2.21 -21.94
C VAL A 169 20.15 -1.15 -20.89
N ASN A 170 21.40 -0.68 -20.75
CA ASN A 170 21.87 0.17 -19.65
C ASN A 170 21.58 -0.38 -18.25
N THR A 171 21.22 -1.66 -18.16
CA THR A 171 21.04 -2.41 -16.91
C THR A 171 22.06 -3.54 -16.84
N THR A 172 22.23 -4.13 -15.67
CA THR A 172 23.10 -5.28 -15.46
C THR A 172 22.55 -6.17 -14.35
N LEU A 173 22.79 -7.47 -14.47
CA LEU A 173 22.52 -8.45 -13.43
C LEU A 173 23.75 -8.54 -12.50
N ILE A 174 23.58 -8.32 -11.20
CA ILE A 174 24.61 -8.47 -10.18
C ILE A 174 24.01 -9.22 -8.99
N SER A 175 24.64 -10.30 -8.53
CA SER A 175 24.21 -11.03 -7.32
C SER A 175 22.71 -11.39 -7.30
N SER A 176 22.15 -11.76 -8.45
CA SER A 176 20.72 -12.08 -8.66
C SER A 176 19.74 -10.90 -8.56
N SER A 177 20.20 -9.65 -8.63
CA SER A 177 19.35 -8.48 -8.81
C SER A 177 19.71 -7.71 -10.08
N VAL A 178 18.74 -6.99 -10.63
CA VAL A 178 18.93 -6.15 -11.82
C VAL A 178 18.88 -4.69 -11.41
N LEU A 179 19.83 -3.92 -11.92
CA LEU A 179 20.01 -2.49 -11.62
C LEU A 179 20.54 -1.73 -12.84
N LEU A 180 20.52 -0.41 -12.81
CA LEU A 180 21.16 0.45 -13.80
C LEU A 180 22.68 0.29 -13.76
N GLN A 181 23.31 0.37 -14.94
CA GLN A 181 24.75 0.51 -15.05
C GLN A 181 25.18 1.88 -14.50
N ASN A 182 26.37 1.94 -13.91
CA ASN A 182 26.90 3.14 -13.29
C ASN A 182 26.86 4.35 -14.24
N GLY A 183 26.38 5.49 -13.76
CA GLY A 183 26.27 6.74 -14.52
C GLY A 183 25.09 6.82 -15.49
N ARG A 184 24.25 5.78 -15.57
CA ARG A 184 23.03 5.80 -16.41
C ARG A 184 21.84 6.32 -15.61
N LYS A 185 21.05 7.19 -16.24
CA LYS A 185 19.77 7.66 -15.69
C LYS A 185 18.57 6.81 -16.10
N THR A 186 18.68 6.09 -17.21
CA THR A 186 17.59 5.26 -17.75
C THR A 186 18.13 3.96 -18.34
N GLY A 187 17.31 2.92 -18.27
CA GLY A 187 17.61 1.61 -18.81
C GLY A 187 16.39 0.69 -18.73
N TYR A 188 16.51 -0.50 -19.31
CA TYR A 188 15.48 -1.52 -19.17
C TYR A 188 16.05 -2.93 -19.10
N PHE A 189 15.26 -3.82 -18.52
CA PHE A 189 15.48 -5.26 -18.55
C PHE A 189 14.26 -5.93 -19.16
N GLU A 190 14.46 -6.66 -20.25
CA GLU A 190 13.45 -7.50 -20.88
C GLU A 190 13.71 -8.95 -20.49
N SER A 191 12.72 -9.62 -19.90
CA SER A 191 12.88 -11.01 -19.49
C SER A 191 13.07 -11.95 -20.68
N ALA A 192 13.57 -13.16 -20.44
CA ALA A 192 13.35 -14.24 -21.41
C ALA A 192 11.84 -14.50 -21.58
N VAL A 193 11.44 -15.09 -22.71
CA VAL A 193 10.06 -15.56 -22.89
C VAL A 193 9.84 -16.80 -22.02
N PHE A 194 8.87 -16.73 -21.13
CA PHE A 194 8.48 -17.80 -20.22
C PHE A 194 7.38 -18.66 -20.84
N ASP A 195 7.55 -19.97 -20.87
CA ASP A 195 6.54 -20.93 -21.32
C ASP A 195 5.81 -21.52 -20.10
N VAL A 196 4.52 -21.22 -19.94
CA VAL A 196 3.72 -21.79 -18.84
C VAL A 196 3.23 -23.22 -19.10
N GLY A 197 3.48 -23.74 -20.31
CA GLY A 197 3.20 -25.11 -20.74
C GLY A 197 1.85 -25.31 -21.43
N SER A 198 0.89 -24.41 -21.25
CA SER A 198 -0.45 -24.46 -21.86
C SER A 198 -1.02 -23.05 -21.99
N ASP A 199 -1.99 -22.85 -22.89
CA ASP A 199 -2.70 -21.57 -22.94
C ASP A 199 -3.40 -21.29 -21.60
N THR A 200 -3.25 -20.06 -21.13
CA THR A 200 -3.67 -19.62 -19.79
C THR A 200 -4.06 -18.14 -19.82
N SER A 201 -4.89 -17.70 -18.87
CA SER A 201 -5.05 -16.28 -18.55
C SER A 201 -4.12 -15.86 -17.41
N TYR A 202 -3.47 -14.71 -17.55
CA TYR A 202 -2.60 -14.12 -16.54
C TYR A 202 -3.40 -13.14 -15.67
N GLU A 203 -3.29 -13.29 -14.35
CA GLU A 203 -4.10 -12.52 -13.40
C GLU A 203 -3.33 -11.36 -12.80
N SER A 204 -2.19 -11.65 -12.17
CA SER A 204 -1.40 -10.64 -11.46
C SER A 204 0.08 -10.96 -11.48
N MET A 205 0.88 -9.94 -11.21
CA MET A 205 2.29 -10.07 -10.94
C MET A 205 2.67 -9.33 -9.66
N ASN A 206 3.78 -9.78 -9.10
CA ASN A 206 4.44 -9.13 -7.99
C ASN A 206 5.94 -9.06 -8.22
N TRP A 207 6.58 -8.08 -7.61
CA TRP A 207 8.03 -7.98 -7.58
C TRP A 207 8.51 -7.44 -6.25
N SER A 208 9.81 -7.57 -6.02
CA SER A 208 10.45 -6.99 -4.84
C SER A 208 11.57 -6.04 -5.23
N GLU A 209 11.58 -4.89 -4.57
CA GLU A 209 12.49 -3.78 -4.76
C GLU A 209 13.21 -3.44 -3.46
N ASP A 210 14.22 -2.56 -3.53
CA ASP A 210 15.01 -2.17 -2.36
C ASP A 210 14.38 -1.06 -1.53
N LEU A 211 13.59 -0.19 -2.16
CA LEU A 211 12.81 0.85 -1.51
C LEU A 211 11.48 0.97 -2.27
N PRO A 212 10.41 1.41 -1.61
CA PRO A 212 9.12 1.74 -2.23
C PRO A 212 9.29 2.90 -3.22
N TYR A 213 9.61 2.59 -4.48
CA TYR A 213 9.97 3.57 -5.49
C TYR A 213 8.72 4.21 -6.09
N GLY A 214 8.68 5.55 -6.13
CA GLY A 214 7.55 6.28 -6.69
C GLY A 214 6.24 6.12 -5.90
N GLU A 215 6.33 5.73 -4.63
CA GLU A 215 5.18 5.59 -3.72
C GLU A 215 5.22 6.71 -2.65
N GLU A 216 4.06 7.14 -2.15
CA GLU A 216 3.93 8.15 -1.08
C GLU A 216 4.44 7.63 0.28
N LEU A 217 4.83 8.54 1.19
CA LEU A 217 5.10 8.18 2.57
C LEU A 217 3.88 7.49 3.21
N PRO A 218 4.04 6.51 4.10
CA PRO A 218 2.90 5.81 4.66
C PRO A 218 2.00 6.69 5.53
N ASN A 219 0.68 6.53 5.39
CA ASN A 219 -0.38 7.21 6.16
C ASN A 219 -0.52 6.61 7.58
N ASN A 220 0.62 6.34 8.21
CA ASN A 220 0.73 5.68 9.50
C ASN A 220 1.98 6.15 10.24
N ASN A 221 2.15 5.70 11.49
CA ASN A 221 3.32 6.04 12.32
C ASN A 221 4.20 4.80 12.56
N PHE A 222 4.26 3.90 11.57
CA PHE A 222 5.05 2.67 11.61
C PHE A 222 6.23 2.73 10.65
N ALA A 223 7.20 1.85 10.87
CA ALA A 223 8.36 1.72 10.00
C ALA A 223 8.12 0.69 8.89
N GLU A 224 8.52 1.01 7.68
CA GLU A 224 8.47 0.11 6.51
C GLU A 224 9.69 -0.84 6.48
N ALA A 225 9.94 -1.53 7.59
CA ALA A 225 11.15 -2.35 7.75
C ALA A 225 11.26 -3.46 6.69
N ALA A 226 10.13 -3.99 6.22
CA ALA A 226 10.08 -5.06 5.21
C ALA A 226 10.55 -4.62 3.81
N GLN A 227 10.46 -3.33 3.49
CA GLN A 227 10.84 -2.75 2.20
C GLN A 227 12.02 -1.80 2.34
N ASN A 228 12.75 -1.88 3.47
CA ASN A 228 13.84 -0.96 3.81
C ASN A 228 13.43 0.53 3.71
N GLY A 229 12.13 0.84 3.82
CA GLY A 229 11.58 2.18 3.61
C GLY A 229 11.78 3.13 4.79
N THR A 230 10.86 4.07 4.93
CA THR A 230 10.95 5.15 5.94
C THR A 230 10.40 4.67 7.28
N ASP A 231 10.99 5.17 8.39
CA ASP A 231 10.39 5.05 9.72
C ASP A 231 9.48 6.25 10.00
N MET A 232 8.16 6.03 10.00
CA MET A 232 7.20 7.11 10.26
C MET A 232 7.03 7.44 11.74
N ALA A 233 7.76 6.78 12.66
CA ALA A 233 7.65 7.05 14.08
C ALA A 233 7.88 8.52 14.42
N GLY A 234 6.96 9.12 15.18
CA GLY A 234 7.03 10.52 15.56
C GLY A 234 6.65 11.49 14.44
N ASN A 235 6.10 11.02 13.32
CA ASN A 235 5.47 11.89 12.32
C ASN A 235 4.23 12.57 12.94
N LYS A 236 4.23 13.90 12.96
CA LYS A 236 3.20 14.77 13.53
C LYS A 236 2.32 15.44 12.49
N LEU A 237 2.76 15.46 11.24
CA LEU A 237 2.04 16.03 10.12
C LEU A 237 2.51 15.29 8.89
N LEU A 238 1.56 14.86 8.07
CA LEU A 238 1.82 14.35 6.73
C LEU A 238 0.75 14.88 5.78
N PHE A 239 1.15 15.72 4.84
CA PHE A 239 0.30 16.13 3.73
C PHE A 239 0.87 15.57 2.43
N HIS A 240 0.13 14.65 1.83
CA HIS A 240 0.37 14.19 0.45
C HIS A 240 0.05 15.27 -0.58
N LEU A 241 -0.79 16.26 -0.22
CA LEU A 241 -1.19 17.36 -1.12
C LEU A 241 -1.88 16.89 -2.42
N ASN A 242 -2.53 15.72 -2.33
CA ASN A 242 -3.30 15.06 -3.38
C ASN A 242 -4.82 15.06 -3.10
N ASP A 243 -5.31 15.94 -2.22
CA ASP A 243 -6.72 16.05 -1.82
C ASP A 243 -7.67 16.47 -2.97
N ASN A 244 -7.15 16.79 -4.16
CA ASN A 244 -7.91 17.17 -5.35
C ASN A 244 -8.84 18.38 -5.12
N VAL A 245 -8.28 19.45 -4.54
CA VAL A 245 -9.00 20.69 -4.18
C VAL A 245 -8.45 21.93 -4.89
N ILE A 246 -9.32 22.91 -5.15
CA ILE A 246 -8.98 24.19 -5.78
C ILE A 246 -9.56 25.37 -4.98
N GLY A 247 -8.79 26.44 -4.85
CA GLY A 247 -9.19 27.72 -4.29
C GLY A 247 -9.11 27.76 -2.76
N SER A 248 -9.79 28.74 -2.15
CA SER A 248 -9.76 28.99 -0.70
C SER A 248 -10.83 28.21 0.07
N GLY A 249 -10.57 27.98 1.37
CA GLY A 249 -11.52 27.38 2.31
C GLY A 249 -11.73 25.88 2.12
N LYS A 250 -10.80 25.19 1.43
CA LYS A 250 -10.79 23.74 1.28
C LYS A 250 -9.91 23.12 2.35
N THR A 251 -10.25 21.91 2.78
CA THR A 251 -9.45 21.15 3.73
C THR A 251 -8.34 20.40 2.98
N ILE A 252 -7.15 20.41 3.56
CA ILE A 252 -6.04 19.52 3.22
C ILE A 252 -5.88 18.56 4.40
N THR A 253 -5.99 17.27 4.12
CA THR A 253 -6.07 16.23 5.16
C THR A 253 -4.68 15.94 5.74
N ASP A 254 -4.56 15.89 7.06
CA ASP A 254 -3.39 15.31 7.73
C ASP A 254 -3.49 13.78 7.74
N TYR A 255 -2.64 13.14 6.95
CA TYR A 255 -2.54 11.67 6.87
C TYR A 255 -1.68 11.06 7.99
N SER A 256 -1.18 11.88 8.92
CA SER A 256 -0.65 11.41 10.19
C SER A 256 -1.77 11.03 11.16
N TYR A 257 -1.42 10.53 12.35
CA TYR A 257 -2.40 10.23 13.41
C TYR A 257 -2.88 11.45 14.22
N TYR A 258 -2.44 12.66 13.87
CA TYR A 258 -2.58 13.82 14.74
C TYR A 258 -3.63 14.84 14.30
N ASP A 259 -4.31 14.64 13.17
CA ASP A 259 -5.46 15.46 12.75
C ASP A 259 -5.10 16.97 12.71
N ASN A 260 -3.93 17.28 12.16
CA ASN A 260 -3.40 18.64 12.02
C ASN A 260 -3.74 19.22 10.63
N ASP A 261 -4.99 19.07 10.22
CA ASP A 261 -5.49 19.48 8.90
C ASP A 261 -5.15 20.93 8.55
N GLY A 262 -5.00 21.16 7.24
CA GLY A 262 -4.77 22.47 6.64
C GLY A 262 -6.04 23.08 6.05
N LEU A 263 -6.09 24.41 5.96
CA LEU A 263 -7.08 25.17 5.19
C LEU A 263 -6.39 25.95 4.07
N THR A 264 -6.91 25.85 2.86
CA THR A 264 -6.36 26.53 1.68
C THR A 264 -6.77 28.00 1.60
N PHE A 265 -5.90 28.85 1.05
CA PHE A 265 -6.13 30.27 0.81
C PHE A 265 -5.53 30.70 -0.53
N GLY A 266 -6.12 31.71 -1.17
CA GLY A 266 -5.76 32.16 -2.52
C GLY A 266 -6.24 31.20 -3.62
N ASN A 267 -5.56 31.23 -4.78
CA ASN A 267 -5.84 30.37 -5.93
C ASN A 267 -5.02 29.08 -5.91
N LEU A 268 -4.86 28.47 -4.73
CA LEU A 268 -4.17 27.19 -4.60
C LEU A 268 -4.85 26.13 -5.49
N ASP A 269 -4.07 25.30 -6.18
CA ASP A 269 -4.57 24.22 -7.04
C ASP A 269 -3.83 22.91 -6.71
N CYS A 270 -4.55 21.96 -6.11
CA CYS A 270 -4.06 20.64 -5.72
C CYS A 270 -4.63 19.52 -6.62
N THR A 271 -4.92 19.84 -7.88
CA THR A 271 -5.48 18.90 -8.87
C THR A 271 -4.49 18.57 -9.99
N LEU A 272 -3.25 19.06 -9.86
CA LEU A 272 -2.21 18.97 -10.87
C LEU A 272 -1.29 17.80 -10.55
N GLY A 273 -0.77 17.12 -11.60
CA GLY A 273 0.16 16.00 -11.43
C GLY A 273 1.39 16.37 -10.58
N GLY A 274 1.62 15.55 -9.55
CA GLY A 274 2.62 15.74 -8.51
C GLY A 274 3.92 14.98 -8.76
N LEU A 275 4.70 14.83 -7.68
CA LEU A 275 5.77 13.84 -7.62
C LEU A 275 5.16 12.45 -7.42
N PHE A 276 4.18 12.36 -6.52
CA PHE A 276 3.36 11.19 -6.29
C PHE A 276 1.91 11.57 -6.53
N ASN A 277 1.25 10.98 -7.52
CA ASN A 277 -0.13 11.30 -7.87
C ASN A 277 -0.34 12.80 -8.22
N GLU A 278 -0.96 13.58 -7.33
CA GLU A 278 -1.19 15.03 -7.45
C GLU A 278 -0.35 15.84 -6.45
N ALA A 279 -0.14 17.13 -6.74
CA ALA A 279 0.51 18.08 -5.83
C ALA A 279 -0.18 19.44 -5.85
N CYS A 280 0.09 20.26 -4.84
CA CYS A 280 -0.41 21.63 -4.79
C CYS A 280 0.54 22.62 -5.48
N TYR A 281 0.01 23.39 -6.43
CA TYR A 281 0.66 24.55 -7.01
C TYR A 281 0.28 25.84 -6.26
N PHE A 282 1.30 26.60 -5.89
CA PHE A 282 1.22 27.89 -5.22
C PHE A 282 1.51 29.01 -6.22
N ASP A 283 0.61 30.00 -6.33
CA ASP A 283 0.68 31.05 -7.36
C ASP A 283 1.58 32.26 -6.99
N GLY A 284 2.19 32.24 -5.81
CA GLY A 284 2.91 33.39 -5.23
C GLY A 284 2.02 34.33 -4.40
N ALA A 285 0.77 33.95 -4.13
CA ALA A 285 -0.15 34.62 -3.20
C ALA A 285 -1.04 33.63 -2.41
N SER A 286 -1.11 32.37 -2.84
CA SER A 286 -1.80 31.27 -2.17
C SER A 286 -0.96 30.63 -1.06
N TYR A 287 -1.62 30.03 -0.08
CA TYR A 287 -0.97 29.31 1.02
C TYR A 287 -1.92 28.32 1.68
N ILE A 288 -1.37 27.44 2.52
CA ILE A 288 -2.15 26.58 3.42
C ILE A 288 -1.89 27.04 4.86
N ASN A 289 -2.94 27.20 5.65
CA ASN A 289 -2.87 27.42 7.08
C ASN A 289 -3.16 26.11 7.81
N ILE A 290 -2.16 25.58 8.53
CA ILE A 290 -2.37 24.45 9.44
C ILE A 290 -3.24 24.93 10.60
N THR A 291 -4.33 24.22 10.87
CA THR A 291 -5.39 24.70 11.77
C THR A 291 -4.97 24.78 13.23
N LYS A 292 -4.02 23.93 13.65
CA LYS A 292 -3.46 23.94 15.01
C LYS A 292 -2.28 24.90 15.16
N GLN A 293 -2.01 25.30 16.40
CA GLN A 293 -0.89 26.19 16.73
C GLN A 293 0.46 25.47 16.57
N SER A 294 1.54 26.20 16.30
CA SER A 294 2.87 25.61 16.07
C SER A 294 3.33 24.73 17.24
N ASN A 295 3.11 25.18 18.47
CA ASN A 295 3.41 24.44 19.71
C ASN A 295 2.44 23.30 20.04
N GLN A 296 1.32 23.18 19.33
CA GLN A 296 0.40 22.05 19.42
C GLN A 296 0.77 20.95 18.43
N VAL A 297 1.25 21.33 17.24
CA VAL A 297 1.77 20.39 16.23
C VAL A 297 3.13 19.85 16.64
N LEU A 298 4.05 20.73 17.06
CA LEU A 298 5.39 20.38 17.54
C LEU A 298 5.65 20.95 18.94
N ASN A 299 5.82 20.06 19.92
CA ASN A 299 6.15 20.40 21.31
C ASN A 299 7.42 19.70 21.79
N THR A 300 8.45 19.67 20.93
CA THR A 300 9.68 18.92 21.17
C THR A 300 10.93 19.79 21.02
N ASN A 301 12.03 19.31 21.61
CA ASN A 301 13.37 19.90 21.49
C ASN A 301 14.23 19.24 20.39
N THR A 302 13.65 18.31 19.65
CA THR A 302 14.24 17.67 18.47
C THR A 302 13.15 17.54 17.42
N PHE A 303 13.46 17.78 16.15
CA PHE A 303 12.45 17.70 15.10
C PHE A 303 13.10 17.55 13.73
N THR A 304 12.26 17.18 12.76
CA THR A 304 12.59 17.20 11.34
C THR A 304 11.44 17.83 10.56
N LEU A 305 11.75 18.73 9.64
CA LEU A 305 10.81 19.24 8.64
C LEU A 305 11.31 18.77 7.27
N SER A 306 10.45 18.18 6.45
CA SER A 306 10.78 17.81 5.07
C SER A 306 9.61 18.07 4.12
N LEU A 307 9.95 18.30 2.86
CA LEU A 307 8.99 18.42 1.76
C LEU A 307 9.69 18.21 0.42
N TRP A 308 8.90 17.91 -0.60
CA TRP A 308 9.30 18.03 -1.99
C TRP A 308 8.81 19.35 -2.58
N PHE A 309 9.62 19.95 -3.44
CA PHE A 309 9.25 21.18 -4.13
C PHE A 309 9.76 21.19 -5.57
N LYS A 310 9.07 21.94 -6.43
CA LYS A 310 9.44 22.18 -7.82
C LYS A 310 9.05 23.59 -8.24
N THR A 311 9.95 24.34 -8.86
CA THR A 311 9.65 25.69 -9.33
C THR A 311 10.54 26.09 -10.50
N ASP A 312 10.06 26.99 -11.35
CA ASP A 312 10.83 27.71 -12.37
C ASP A 312 11.08 29.18 -11.97
N TYR A 313 10.67 29.57 -10.76
CA TYR A 313 10.74 30.93 -10.26
C TYR A 313 11.89 31.10 -9.27
N ASN A 314 12.90 31.87 -9.67
CA ASN A 314 13.96 32.31 -8.77
C ASN A 314 13.43 33.40 -7.83
N HIS A 315 13.13 33.02 -6.60
CA HIS A 315 12.54 33.92 -5.62
C HIS A 315 13.50 35.04 -5.23
N PRO A 316 13.01 36.24 -4.88
CA PRO A 316 13.88 37.34 -4.49
C PRO A 316 14.73 37.05 -3.27
N ALA A 317 15.87 37.73 -3.16
CA ALA A 317 16.70 37.71 -1.96
C ALA A 317 15.95 38.29 -0.75
N TYR A 318 16.24 37.75 0.43
CA TYR A 318 15.80 38.28 1.71
C TYR A 318 16.10 39.79 1.81
N GLY A 319 15.09 40.58 2.17
CA GLY A 319 15.19 42.03 2.36
C GLY A 319 15.01 42.90 1.11
N ALA A 320 15.06 42.33 -0.11
CA ALA A 320 14.89 43.09 -1.36
C ALA A 320 13.42 43.13 -1.85
N SER A 321 12.69 42.01 -1.73
CA SER A 321 11.24 41.90 -1.99
C SER A 321 10.63 40.60 -1.43
N THR A 322 11.27 40.05 -0.40
CA THR A 322 10.99 38.83 0.37
C THR A 322 11.16 37.50 -0.37
N GLU A 323 11.77 36.57 0.35
CA GLU A 323 12.06 35.19 -0.03
C GLU A 323 10.79 34.32 -0.13
N GLY A 324 10.89 33.14 -0.75
CA GLY A 324 9.79 32.18 -0.86
C GLY A 324 9.74 31.22 0.33
N ARG A 325 8.71 31.32 1.17
CA ARG A 325 8.52 30.44 2.34
C ARG A 325 7.73 29.19 1.96
N MET A 326 8.34 28.02 2.09
CA MET A 326 7.67 26.76 1.76
C MET A 326 6.95 26.16 2.97
N LEU A 327 7.59 26.13 4.13
CA LEU A 327 6.99 25.68 5.39
C LEU A 327 7.52 26.54 6.54
N ASN A 328 6.64 27.10 7.36
CA ASN A 328 7.01 27.98 8.46
C ASN A 328 6.23 27.67 9.74
N PHE A 329 6.95 27.26 10.78
CA PHE A 329 6.47 27.21 12.14
C PHE A 329 6.83 28.49 12.88
N HIS A 330 5.97 28.92 13.80
CA HIS A 330 6.10 30.18 14.49
C HIS A 330 6.61 30.05 15.92
N LYS A 331 7.31 31.08 16.40
CA LYS A 331 8.03 31.14 17.68
C LYS A 331 7.17 31.61 18.86
N ASP A 332 6.17 32.44 18.59
CA ASP A 332 5.33 33.08 19.61
C ASP A 332 3.83 33.05 19.21
N SER A 333 2.98 33.74 19.96
CA SER A 333 1.55 33.95 19.64
C SER A 333 1.30 34.95 18.51
N ILE A 334 2.36 35.57 18.00
CA ILE A 334 2.37 36.46 16.84
C ILE A 334 3.28 35.89 15.74
N GLN A 335 3.22 36.48 14.56
CA GLN A 335 4.04 36.08 13.43
C GLN A 335 5.54 36.28 13.71
N GLY A 336 6.27 35.18 13.82
CA GLY A 336 7.74 35.15 13.86
C GLY A 336 8.21 33.71 13.73
N SER A 337 9.27 33.44 12.97
CA SER A 337 9.66 32.07 12.62
C SER A 337 10.42 31.38 13.76
N ALA A 338 9.98 30.19 14.15
CA ALA A 338 10.72 29.27 15.01
C ALA A 338 11.67 28.39 14.19
N ALA A 339 11.12 27.77 13.14
CA ALA A 339 11.83 26.95 12.16
C ALA A 339 11.08 27.04 10.83
N ALA A 340 11.81 27.15 9.73
CA ALA A 340 11.21 27.21 8.41
C ALA A 340 12.15 26.71 7.30
N LEU A 341 11.55 26.14 6.26
CA LEU A 341 12.18 25.86 4.98
C LEU A 341 11.84 26.97 3.99
N TYR A 342 12.84 27.48 3.29
CA TYR A 342 12.65 28.57 2.34
C TYR A 342 13.64 28.49 1.17
N VAL A 343 13.34 29.25 0.13
CA VAL A 343 14.22 29.51 -1.01
C VAL A 343 14.33 31.00 -1.27
N GLU A 344 15.50 31.46 -1.72
CA GLU A 344 15.76 32.84 -2.13
C GLU A 344 16.78 32.84 -3.27
N GLN A 345 17.07 34.00 -3.88
CA GLN A 345 17.97 34.16 -5.02
C GLN A 345 19.14 33.16 -5.06
N ASP A 346 19.04 32.14 -5.92
CA ASP A 346 20.05 31.09 -6.13
C ASP A 346 20.47 30.35 -4.84
N LYS A 347 19.57 30.25 -3.86
CA LYS A 347 19.79 29.62 -2.57
C LYS A 347 18.58 28.87 -2.05
N ILE A 348 18.86 27.78 -1.37
CA ILE A 348 17.95 27.09 -0.48
C ILE A 348 18.37 27.37 0.97
N GLY A 349 17.44 27.29 1.91
CA GLY A 349 17.81 27.58 3.28
C GLY A 349 16.80 27.23 4.35
N VAL A 350 17.28 27.46 5.57
CA VAL A 350 16.52 27.33 6.80
C VAL A 350 16.56 28.65 7.56
N VAL A 351 15.42 29.02 8.13
CA VAL A 351 15.40 30.03 9.18
C VAL A 351 15.11 29.34 10.49
N TYR A 352 15.86 29.68 11.52
CA TYR A 352 15.62 29.19 12.87
C TYR A 352 15.71 30.34 13.88
N ASN A 353 15.13 30.13 15.05
CA ASN A 353 15.28 31.05 16.18
C ASN A 353 16.00 30.33 17.32
N ASN A 354 17.05 30.97 17.86
CA ASN A 354 17.88 30.36 18.91
C ASN A 354 17.48 30.73 20.34
N GLY A 355 16.30 31.34 20.51
CA GLY A 355 15.79 31.88 21.77
C GLY A 355 16.00 33.39 21.90
N THR A 356 16.97 33.96 21.16
CA THR A 356 17.25 35.40 21.17
C THR A 356 17.13 36.00 19.77
N ASN A 357 17.80 35.39 18.80
CA ASN A 357 17.90 35.91 17.44
C ASN A 357 17.21 34.99 16.43
N ARG A 358 16.73 35.59 15.35
CA ARG A 358 16.36 34.88 14.13
C ARG A 358 17.58 34.79 13.23
N LEU A 359 17.95 33.57 12.85
CA LEU A 359 19.17 33.24 12.11
C LEU A 359 18.84 32.41 10.87
N PHE A 360 19.82 32.31 9.97
CA PHE A 360 19.67 31.69 8.66
C PHE A 360 20.81 30.69 8.43
N ILE A 361 20.47 29.56 7.83
CA ILE A 361 21.40 28.63 7.19
C ILE A 361 21.07 28.68 5.70
N THR A 362 22.07 28.87 4.85
CA THR A 362 21.90 29.01 3.41
C THR A 362 22.90 28.16 2.66
N HIS A 363 22.46 27.56 1.57
CA HIS A 363 23.31 26.88 0.61
C HIS A 363 23.06 27.46 -0.79
N ASN A 364 24.12 27.74 -1.55
CA ASN A 364 23.97 28.24 -2.93
C ASN A 364 23.53 27.08 -3.83
N GLU A 365 22.38 27.22 -4.47
CA GLU A 365 21.80 26.18 -5.32
C GLU A 365 20.85 26.79 -6.36
N GLN A 366 20.94 26.32 -7.61
CA GLN A 366 20.05 26.76 -8.69
C GLN A 366 18.79 25.89 -8.72
N TYR A 367 17.98 25.98 -7.67
CA TYR A 367 16.81 25.12 -7.43
C TYR A 367 15.63 25.33 -8.40
N TYR A 368 15.63 26.39 -9.20
CA TYR A 368 14.52 26.81 -10.05
C TYR A 368 14.58 26.20 -11.46
N ASP A 369 14.97 24.92 -11.55
CA ASP A 369 15.20 24.21 -12.80
C ASP A 369 13.95 23.43 -13.30
N ASN A 370 12.80 23.66 -12.65
CA ASN A 370 11.54 22.99 -12.88
C ASN A 370 11.59 21.45 -12.67
N LYS A 371 12.49 20.96 -11.79
CA LYS A 371 12.48 19.58 -11.30
C LYS A 371 12.06 19.48 -9.85
N TRP A 372 11.66 18.28 -9.45
CA TRP A 372 11.36 17.95 -8.08
C TRP A 372 12.64 17.79 -7.27
N HIS A 373 12.71 18.47 -6.13
CA HIS A 373 13.80 18.39 -5.18
C HIS A 373 13.29 18.15 -3.77
N HIS A 374 14.06 17.41 -2.98
CA HIS A 374 13.74 17.14 -1.58
C HIS A 374 14.54 18.06 -0.66
N LEU A 375 13.87 18.82 0.19
CA LEU A 375 14.51 19.70 1.17
C LEU A 375 14.12 19.28 2.58
N ALA A 376 15.11 19.15 3.47
CA ALA A 376 14.85 18.82 4.86
C ALA A 376 15.72 19.61 5.85
N LEU A 377 15.14 19.90 7.00
CA LEU A 377 15.78 20.45 8.18
C LEU A 377 15.69 19.44 9.30
N THR A 378 16.81 19.10 9.93
CA THR A 378 16.82 18.36 11.20
C THR A 378 17.38 19.22 12.33
N TYR A 379 16.83 19.06 13.52
CA TYR A 379 17.41 19.60 14.75
C TYR A 379 17.57 18.48 15.79
N SER A 380 18.80 18.29 16.27
CA SER A 380 19.18 17.22 17.21
C SER A 380 19.09 17.59 18.69
N GLY A 381 18.63 18.81 19.00
CA GLY A 381 18.71 19.39 20.34
C GLY A 381 19.94 20.27 20.55
N ILE A 382 20.91 20.22 19.63
CA ILE A 382 22.11 21.08 19.62
C ILE A 382 22.58 21.46 18.21
N THR A 383 22.27 20.67 17.19
CA THR A 383 22.73 20.90 15.82
C THR A 383 21.54 21.00 14.87
N TYR A 384 21.51 22.07 14.08
CA TYR A 384 20.69 22.20 12.89
C TYR A 384 21.44 21.65 11.68
N ARG A 385 20.75 20.88 10.83
CA ARG A 385 21.29 20.39 9.56
C ARG A 385 20.31 20.61 8.44
N LEU A 386 20.79 21.16 7.33
CA LEU A 386 20.07 21.31 6.08
C LEU A 386 20.48 20.20 5.13
N TYR A 387 19.48 19.51 4.58
CA TYR A 387 19.65 18.48 3.57
C TYR A 387 18.95 18.88 2.29
N TYR A 388 19.61 18.63 1.16
CA TYR A 388 19.08 18.83 -0.18
C TYR A 388 19.32 17.55 -0.99
N ASP A 389 18.26 17.02 -1.61
CA ASP A 389 18.29 15.76 -2.36
C ASP A 389 18.94 14.61 -1.56
N GLY A 390 18.62 14.57 -0.27
CA GLY A 390 19.10 13.58 0.70
C GLY A 390 20.55 13.76 1.17
N GLN A 391 21.29 14.73 0.63
CA GLN A 391 22.67 15.04 1.03
C GLN A 391 22.72 16.14 2.10
N LEU A 392 23.61 16.01 3.08
CA LEU A 392 23.89 17.08 4.03
C LEU A 392 24.65 18.20 3.31
N VAL A 393 24.08 19.41 3.28
CA VAL A 393 24.71 20.56 2.60
C VAL A 393 25.24 21.60 3.57
N GLU A 394 24.60 21.76 4.74
CA GLU A 394 25.04 22.72 5.77
C GLU A 394 24.71 22.22 7.18
N GLU A 395 25.53 22.59 8.17
CA GLU A 395 25.24 22.35 9.58
C GLU A 395 25.71 23.49 10.50
N VAL A 396 24.97 23.74 11.57
CA VAL A 396 25.29 24.74 12.59
C VAL A 396 24.93 24.23 13.98
N ASN A 397 25.81 24.44 14.95
CA ASN A 397 25.51 24.19 16.37
C ASN A 397 24.92 25.46 17.00
N ASP A 398 23.68 25.39 17.48
CA ASP A 398 23.01 26.50 18.15
C ASP A 398 21.85 25.96 19.00
N SER A 399 21.35 26.78 19.93
CA SER A 399 20.15 26.46 20.68
C SER A 399 18.89 26.64 19.83
N PHE A 400 17.79 26.05 20.27
CA PHE A 400 16.45 26.27 19.71
C PHE A 400 15.58 27.05 20.69
N GLY A 401 14.90 28.08 20.17
CA GLY A 401 14.02 28.95 20.95
C GLY A 401 12.64 28.34 21.26
N GLY A 402 12.28 27.20 20.69
CA GLY A 402 10.98 26.57 20.87
C GLY A 402 9.91 27.04 19.88
N PHE A 403 8.76 26.36 19.88
CA PHE A 403 7.59 26.70 19.07
C PHE A 403 6.58 27.52 19.89
N GLY A 404 5.80 28.36 19.20
CA GLY A 404 4.81 29.27 19.79
C GLY A 404 3.37 29.00 19.38
N ALA A 405 2.47 29.90 19.78
CA ALA A 405 1.03 29.73 19.65
C ALA A 405 0.42 30.24 18.33
N TYR A 406 1.21 30.75 17.38
CA TYR A 406 0.74 31.12 16.04
C TYR A 406 0.71 29.90 15.11
N SER A 407 -0.28 29.82 14.22
CA SER A 407 -0.48 28.66 13.34
C SER A 407 0.60 28.56 12.25
N PRO A 408 1.15 27.36 11.97
CA PRO A 408 2.09 27.17 10.87
C PRO A 408 1.47 27.49 9.50
N LYS A 409 2.34 27.80 8.54
CA LYS A 409 1.98 28.11 7.15
C LYS A 409 2.78 27.26 6.19
N ILE A 410 2.15 26.82 5.11
CA ILE A 410 2.80 26.26 3.92
C ILE A 410 2.58 27.25 2.77
N GLY A 411 3.64 27.58 2.05
CA GLY A 411 3.60 28.52 0.93
C GLY A 411 3.60 30.02 1.29
N SER A 412 3.71 30.38 2.57
CA SER A 412 3.89 31.78 3.01
C SER A 412 4.55 31.87 4.38
N TRP A 413 5.03 33.06 4.76
CA TRP A 413 5.52 33.28 6.13
C TRP A 413 4.39 33.40 7.14
N ASP A 414 3.38 34.21 6.83
CA ASP A 414 2.31 34.59 7.75
C ASP A 414 0.93 34.66 7.08
N GLY A 415 0.83 34.31 5.79
CA GLY A 415 -0.37 34.48 4.97
C GLY A 415 -0.53 35.88 4.34
N VAL A 416 0.44 36.78 4.54
CA VAL A 416 0.41 38.15 4.01
C VAL A 416 1.65 38.47 3.17
N SER A 417 2.77 37.82 3.44
CA SER A 417 4.03 38.07 2.73
C SER A 417 4.90 36.81 2.59
N ARG A 418 5.96 36.94 1.79
CA ARG A 418 7.00 35.92 1.58
C ARG A 418 6.45 34.63 0.97
N PHE A 419 5.55 34.80 0.01
CA PHE A 419 4.88 33.69 -0.64
C PHE A 419 5.85 32.88 -1.50
N TYR A 420 5.69 31.57 -1.44
CA TYR A 420 6.32 30.68 -2.40
C TYR A 420 5.47 30.58 -3.66
N LYS A 421 6.15 30.44 -4.80
CA LYS A 421 5.55 30.18 -6.10
C LYS A 421 6.17 28.92 -6.69
N GLY A 422 5.32 27.93 -7.01
CA GLY A 422 5.74 26.62 -7.49
C GLY A 422 4.92 25.50 -6.87
N TYR A 423 5.32 24.27 -7.11
CA TYR A 423 4.71 23.08 -6.54
C TYR A 423 5.36 22.69 -5.22
N ILE A 424 4.54 22.17 -4.29
CA ILE A 424 4.98 21.47 -3.07
C ILE A 424 4.21 20.15 -3.01
N ASP A 425 4.89 19.11 -2.56
CA ASP A 425 4.37 17.75 -2.38
C ASP A 425 4.99 17.10 -1.13
N GLU A 426 4.37 16.06 -0.58
CA GLU A 426 4.88 15.22 0.52
C GLU A 426 5.46 16.01 1.71
N VAL A 427 4.65 16.88 2.31
CA VAL A 427 5.09 17.67 3.47
C VAL A 427 5.02 16.80 4.72
N ALA A 428 6.17 16.52 5.33
CA ALA A 428 6.28 15.72 6.53
C ALA A 428 6.96 16.47 7.68
N VAL A 429 6.41 16.32 8.88
CA VAL A 429 6.96 16.93 10.10
C VAL A 429 7.11 15.86 11.17
N TYR A 430 8.31 15.72 11.72
CA TYR A 430 8.62 14.74 12.76
C TYR A 430 8.99 15.42 14.07
N SER A 431 8.54 14.85 15.18
CA SER A 431 8.92 15.26 16.54
C SER A 431 10.25 14.65 17.00
N ARG A 432 11.06 14.15 16.06
CA ARG A 432 12.38 13.58 16.27
C ARG A 432 13.33 13.99 15.15
N THR A 433 14.61 13.81 15.40
CA THR A 433 15.66 13.99 14.39
C THR A 433 15.71 12.74 13.51
N LEU A 434 15.46 12.88 12.21
CA LEU A 434 15.74 11.83 11.24
C LEU A 434 17.26 11.74 11.00
N SER A 435 17.75 10.53 10.82
CA SER A 435 19.13 10.28 10.39
C SER A 435 19.30 10.60 8.91
N SER A 436 20.55 10.80 8.48
CA SER A 436 20.87 10.99 7.05
C SER A 436 20.44 9.78 6.20
N ASN A 437 20.45 8.57 6.77
CA ASN A 437 19.98 7.36 6.10
C ASN A 437 18.46 7.35 5.89
N GLU A 438 17.68 7.92 6.80
CA GLU A 438 16.23 8.05 6.61
C GLU A 438 15.91 9.13 5.57
N LEU A 439 16.62 10.27 5.61
CA LEU A 439 16.41 11.35 4.66
C LEU A 439 16.80 10.98 3.23
N ILE A 440 17.88 10.22 3.04
CA ILE A 440 18.22 9.74 1.71
C ILE A 440 17.17 8.75 1.19
N LYS A 441 16.56 7.92 2.05
CA LYS A 441 15.46 7.04 1.63
C LYS A 441 14.22 7.81 1.20
N GLN A 442 13.85 8.88 1.91
CA GLN A 442 12.76 9.78 1.49
C GLN A 442 13.05 10.43 0.13
N TYR A 443 14.29 10.83 -0.13
CA TYR A 443 14.70 11.32 -1.44
C TYR A 443 14.63 10.23 -2.53
N LEU A 444 15.20 9.05 -2.27
CA LEU A 444 15.27 7.98 -3.26
C LEU A 444 13.89 7.42 -3.64
N ARG A 445 12.92 7.46 -2.72
CA ARG A 445 11.52 7.15 -2.99
C ARG A 445 10.94 8.01 -4.13
N GLY A 446 11.29 9.30 -4.20
CA GLY A 446 10.84 10.17 -5.30
C GLY A 446 11.79 10.24 -6.50
N ALA A 447 13.08 9.94 -6.29
CA ALA A 447 14.10 10.07 -7.34
C ALA A 447 14.30 8.80 -8.19
N LEU A 448 13.78 7.66 -7.74
CA LEU A 448 13.93 6.36 -8.40
C LEU A 448 12.55 5.83 -8.80
N HIS A 449 12.45 5.26 -10.00
CA HIS A 449 11.25 4.55 -10.43
C HIS A 449 11.58 3.22 -11.11
N LEU A 450 10.69 2.26 -10.86
CA LEU A 450 10.73 0.92 -11.43
C LEU A 450 9.34 0.60 -12.02
N ASN A 451 9.21 0.80 -13.32
CA ASN A 451 7.94 0.63 -14.02
C ASN A 451 7.95 -0.66 -14.85
N ILE A 452 6.78 -1.28 -15.07
CA ILE A 452 6.70 -2.56 -15.78
C ILE A 452 5.76 -2.51 -16.98
N ALA A 453 6.14 -3.19 -18.06
CA ALA A 453 5.23 -3.58 -19.12
C ALA A 453 5.29 -5.11 -19.34
N VAL A 454 4.19 -5.68 -19.82
CA VAL A 454 4.03 -7.13 -19.97
C VAL A 454 3.39 -7.46 -21.30
N ARG A 455 3.51 -8.73 -21.71
CA ARG A 455 2.78 -9.28 -22.84
C ARG A 455 2.58 -10.78 -22.69
N ALA A 456 1.44 -11.25 -23.19
CA ALA A 456 1.11 -12.65 -23.38
C ALA A 456 1.17 -12.98 -24.88
N CYS A 457 1.66 -14.17 -25.23
CA CYS A 457 1.92 -14.57 -26.60
C CYS A 457 1.55 -16.04 -26.85
N ASP A 458 1.17 -16.36 -28.08
CA ASP A 458 0.88 -17.74 -28.49
C ASP A 458 2.11 -18.47 -29.04
N SER A 459 3.23 -17.74 -29.25
CA SER A 459 4.49 -18.31 -29.75
C SER A 459 5.67 -18.03 -28.82
N SER A 460 6.63 -18.95 -28.82
CA SER A 460 7.86 -18.88 -28.01
C SER A 460 8.78 -17.70 -28.31
N SER A 461 8.53 -16.97 -29.40
CA SER A 461 9.31 -15.81 -29.81
C SER A 461 8.72 -14.48 -29.36
N CYS A 462 7.41 -14.45 -29.05
CA CYS A 462 6.65 -13.21 -28.80
C CYS A 462 6.85 -12.11 -29.88
N LEU A 463 7.26 -12.47 -31.10
CA LEU A 463 7.52 -11.49 -32.16
C LEU A 463 6.22 -10.85 -32.64
N GLY A 464 6.22 -9.53 -32.79
CA GLY A 464 5.08 -8.75 -33.26
C GLY A 464 3.98 -8.47 -32.22
N VAL A 465 4.06 -9.06 -31.03
CA VAL A 465 3.11 -8.78 -29.93
C VAL A 465 3.50 -7.48 -29.24
N PRO A 466 2.64 -6.44 -29.21
CA PRO A 466 2.93 -5.19 -28.52
C PRO A 466 3.02 -5.40 -27.00
N TRP A 467 3.78 -4.54 -26.34
CA TRP A 467 3.77 -4.44 -24.88
C TRP A 467 2.47 -3.80 -24.39
N SER A 468 2.06 -4.15 -23.17
CA SER A 468 0.99 -3.45 -22.46
C SER A 468 1.35 -1.96 -22.25
N SER A 469 0.36 -1.19 -21.80
CA SER A 469 0.67 0.05 -21.08
C SER A 469 1.60 -0.23 -19.90
N THR A 470 2.39 0.76 -19.56
CA THR A 470 3.27 0.70 -18.41
C THR A 470 2.43 0.77 -17.13
N PHE A 471 2.69 -0.14 -16.20
CA PHE A 471 2.19 -0.07 -14.84
C PHE A 471 3.25 0.61 -13.99
N GLU A 472 2.83 1.59 -13.21
CA GLU A 472 3.70 2.47 -12.42
C GLU A 472 3.57 2.11 -10.94
N ASN A 473 4.72 2.05 -10.25
CA ASN A 473 4.86 2.12 -8.79
C ASN A 473 3.83 1.31 -7.97
N ASN A 474 3.64 0.03 -8.34
CA ASN A 474 2.81 -0.87 -7.55
C ASN A 474 3.38 -2.28 -7.54
N ILE A 475 4.06 -2.64 -6.44
CA ILE A 475 4.66 -3.95 -6.20
C ILE A 475 3.71 -5.14 -6.42
N ASN A 476 2.38 -4.92 -6.50
CA ASN A 476 1.40 -5.90 -6.96
C ASN A 476 0.46 -5.31 -7.99
N THR A 477 0.64 -5.74 -9.24
CA THR A 477 -0.16 -5.23 -10.34
C THR A 477 -1.08 -6.33 -10.85
N ASN A 478 -2.39 -6.05 -10.87
CA ASN A 478 -3.33 -6.85 -11.63
C ASN A 478 -3.07 -6.56 -13.12
N ILE A 479 -2.69 -7.60 -13.85
CA ILE A 479 -2.34 -7.47 -15.26
C ILE A 479 -3.46 -7.91 -16.19
N ASN A 480 -4.41 -8.75 -15.73
CA ASN A 480 -5.60 -9.25 -16.46
C ASN A 480 -5.45 -9.18 -17.99
N LEU A 481 -4.34 -9.75 -18.49
CA LEU A 481 -4.00 -9.68 -19.91
C LEU A 481 -4.80 -10.73 -20.67
N VAL A 482 -4.89 -10.55 -21.98
CA VAL A 482 -5.33 -11.57 -22.93
C VAL A 482 -4.61 -12.91 -22.65
N SER A 483 -5.26 -14.04 -22.93
CA SER A 483 -4.69 -15.37 -22.72
C SER A 483 -3.56 -15.69 -23.70
N GLY A 484 -2.60 -16.52 -23.29
CA GLY A 484 -1.58 -17.11 -24.17
C GLY A 484 -0.62 -18.00 -23.41
N ARG A 485 -0.01 -18.98 -24.08
CA ARG A 485 0.95 -19.93 -23.47
C ARG A 485 2.28 -19.30 -23.02
N TYR A 486 2.70 -18.23 -23.67
CA TYR A 486 3.99 -17.60 -23.40
C TYR A 486 3.81 -16.24 -22.75
N PHE A 487 4.71 -15.89 -21.85
CA PHE A 487 4.68 -14.64 -21.10
C PHE A 487 6.03 -13.94 -21.16
N GLN A 488 6.02 -12.61 -21.20
CA GLN A 488 7.22 -11.81 -21.07
C GLN A 488 6.94 -10.51 -20.33
N TYR A 489 7.90 -10.06 -19.55
CA TYR A 489 7.84 -8.78 -18.85
C TYR A 489 9.07 -7.92 -19.16
N LYS A 490 8.92 -6.62 -18.96
CA LYS A 490 9.94 -5.61 -19.18
C LYS A 490 9.88 -4.58 -18.06
N PHE A 491 10.98 -4.44 -17.33
CA PHE A 491 11.15 -3.37 -16.35
C PHE A 491 11.91 -2.19 -16.94
N TYR A 492 11.38 -0.99 -16.71
CA TYR A 492 12.00 0.29 -17.02
C TYR A 492 12.56 0.87 -15.71
N TYR A 493 13.82 1.23 -15.74
CA TYR A 493 14.55 1.80 -14.62
C TYR A 493 14.81 3.27 -14.93
N THR A 494 14.45 4.15 -14.00
CA THR A 494 14.76 5.58 -14.12
C THR A 494 15.30 6.13 -12.80
N THR A 495 16.22 7.08 -12.91
CA THR A 495 16.74 7.82 -11.77
C THR A 495 17.02 9.27 -12.14
N GLU A 496 16.69 10.18 -11.24
CA GLU A 496 17.07 11.59 -11.35
C GLU A 496 18.54 11.82 -10.98
N ASN A 497 19.16 10.90 -10.23
CA ASN A 497 20.53 10.98 -9.76
C ASN A 497 21.33 9.72 -10.11
N ALA A 498 22.26 9.86 -11.05
CA ALA A 498 23.04 8.74 -11.60
C ALA A 498 24.00 8.06 -10.59
N GLY A 499 24.12 8.60 -9.37
CA GLY A 499 24.80 7.93 -8.25
C GLY A 499 23.96 6.86 -7.55
N TYR A 500 22.66 6.80 -7.86
CA TYR A 500 21.70 5.85 -7.29
C TYR A 500 21.01 5.04 -8.38
N THR A 501 20.49 3.87 -8.03
CA THR A 501 19.83 2.97 -8.97
C THR A 501 18.61 2.32 -8.32
N PRO A 502 17.49 2.19 -9.04
CA PRO A 502 16.47 1.23 -8.65
C PRO A 502 17.03 -0.18 -8.73
N ILE A 503 16.64 -1.06 -7.82
CA ILE A 503 17.08 -2.46 -7.77
C ILE A 503 15.85 -3.37 -7.80
N LEU A 504 15.84 -4.32 -8.72
CA LEU A 504 14.84 -5.40 -8.81
C LEU A 504 15.45 -6.70 -8.30
N TYR A 505 14.85 -7.30 -7.28
CA TYR A 505 15.33 -8.54 -6.65
C TYR A 505 14.61 -9.80 -7.12
N SER A 506 13.29 -9.73 -7.32
CA SER A 506 12.50 -10.90 -7.72
C SER A 506 11.22 -10.49 -8.42
N VAL A 507 10.67 -11.40 -9.23
CA VAL A 507 9.41 -11.24 -9.97
C VAL A 507 8.64 -12.55 -9.85
N GLY A 508 7.34 -12.46 -9.62
CA GLY A 508 6.44 -13.60 -9.61
C GLY A 508 5.18 -13.32 -10.43
N LEU A 509 4.58 -14.41 -10.92
CA LEU A 509 3.45 -14.38 -11.82
C LEU A 509 2.36 -15.32 -11.33
N ASN A 510 1.13 -14.82 -11.28
CA ASN A 510 -0.08 -15.59 -11.00
C ASN A 510 -0.90 -15.77 -12.29
N TYR A 511 -1.23 -17.01 -12.65
CA TYR A 511 -1.97 -17.35 -13.89
C TYR A 511 -2.82 -18.62 -13.75
N TRP A 512 -3.86 -18.75 -14.59
CA TRP A 512 -4.84 -19.83 -14.51
C TRP A 512 -4.47 -21.04 -15.35
N LYS A 513 -4.09 -22.15 -14.72
CA LYS A 513 -3.63 -23.35 -15.41
C LYS A 513 -4.71 -24.41 -15.54
N SER A 514 -4.87 -24.97 -16.73
CA SER A 514 -5.92 -25.93 -17.02
C SER A 514 -5.72 -27.36 -16.53
#